data_AF-A0A852UCR3-F1
#
_entry.id   AF-A0A852UCR3-F1
#
_cell.length_a   1.000
_cell.length_b   1.000
_cell.length_c   1.000
_cell.angle_alpha   90.00
_cell.angle_beta   90.00
_cell.angle_gamma   90.00
#
_symmetry.space_group_name_H-M   'P 1'
#
loop_
_entity.id
_entity.type
_entity.pdbx_description
1 polymer ?
#
loop_
_entity_poly.entity_id
_entity_poly.type
_entity_poly.pdbx_seq_one_letter_code
_entity_poly.pdbx_strand_id
1 'polypeptide(L)'
;MDTPFAVRIVLAIVMAGSGLLTMWMAQAAASGQLKRNDIAGIRTPSTMSSDVAWLAAHVRSKRATMTAGILALVTGLVVMIPMPNPVMIGVVLAGCAALLGFVLYGARVGIRAAKAVGEKPRGSAK
;
A
#
# COMPACT_ATOMS: atom_id res chain seq x y z
N MET A 1 29.54 10.36 13.31
CA MET A 1 29.99 9.64 12.10
C MET A 1 28.91 9.79 11.06
N ASP A 2 29.18 10.45 9.94
CA ASP A 2 28.19 10.60 8.88
C ASP A 2 27.83 9.23 8.28
N THR A 3 26.57 9.07 7.90
CA THR A 3 26.12 7.84 7.25
C THR A 3 26.87 7.68 5.93
N PRO A 4 27.52 6.52 5.67
CA PRO A 4 28.18 6.28 4.40
C PRO A 4 27.22 6.49 3.24
N PHE A 5 27.68 7.12 2.16
CA PHE A 5 26.85 7.40 0.98
C PHE A 5 26.18 6.14 0.41
N ALA A 6 26.89 5.01 0.46
CA ALA A 6 26.36 3.70 0.08
C ALA A 6 25.08 3.31 0.86
N VAL A 7 25.03 3.59 2.17
CA VAL A 7 23.85 3.30 3.00
C VAL A 7 22.66 4.17 2.58
N ARG A 8 22.90 5.45 2.25
CA ARG A 8 21.83 6.34 1.73
C ARG A 8 21.28 5.85 0.40
N ILE A 9 22.14 5.39 -0.50
CA ILE A 9 21.72 4.78 -1.77
C ILE A 9 20.83 3.56 -1.51
N VAL A 10 21.24 2.65 -0.62
CA VAL A 10 20.45 1.45 -0.29
C VAL A 10 19.09 1.84 0.29
N LEU A 11 19.04 2.77 1.24
CA LEU A 11 17.79 3.25 1.83
C LEU A 11 16.89 3.92 0.78
N ALA A 12 17.46 4.76 -0.08
CA ALA A 12 16.74 5.43 -1.15
C ALA A 12 16.12 4.42 -2.12
N ILE A 13 16.89 3.42 -2.58
CA ILE A 13 16.42 2.36 -3.47
C ILE A 13 15.31 1.55 -2.81
N VAL A 14 15.49 1.11 -1.56
CA VAL A 14 14.49 0.30 -0.86
C VAL A 14 13.20 1.07 -0.66
N MET A 15 13.27 2.31 -0.19
CA MET A 15 12.08 3.13 0.06
C MET A 15 11.38 3.55 -1.23
N ALA A 16 12.14 4.03 -2.23
CA ALA A 16 11.61 4.42 -3.53
C ALA A 16 11.02 3.22 -4.29
N GLY A 17 11.75 2.10 -4.31
CA GLY A 17 11.30 0.85 -4.95
C GLY A 17 10.03 0.31 -4.28
N SER A 18 9.97 0.29 -2.95
CA SER A 18 8.76 -0.12 -2.22
C SER A 18 7.59 0.82 -2.54
N GLY A 19 7.83 2.12 -2.61
CA GLY A 19 6.81 3.12 -2.95
C GLY A 19 6.24 2.91 -4.36
N LEU A 20 7.11 2.78 -5.36
CA LEU A 20 6.73 2.51 -6.74
C LEU A 20 5.98 1.17 -6.90
N LEU A 21 6.49 0.11 -6.27
CA LEU A 21 5.84 -1.20 -6.28
C LEU A 21 4.44 -1.14 -5.65
N THR A 22 4.31 -0.45 -4.52
CA THR A 22 3.03 -0.28 -3.82
C THR A 22 2.02 0.51 -4.67
N MET A 23 2.47 1.57 -5.33
CA MET A 23 1.64 2.35 -6.26
C MET A 23 1.19 1.51 -7.46
N TRP A 24 2.12 0.76 -8.06
CA TRP A 24 1.79 -0.14 -9.17
C TRP A 24 0.76 -1.19 -8.75
N MET A 25 0.98 -1.85 -7.60
CA MET A 25 0.03 -2.84 -7.06
C MET A 25 -1.35 -2.23 -6.81
N ALA A 26 -1.42 -1.03 -6.23
CA ALA A 26 -2.69 -0.34 -5.99
C ALA A 26 -3.45 -0.07 -7.30
N GLN A 27 -2.75 0.39 -8.33
CA GLN A 27 -3.33 0.64 -9.64
C GLN A 27 -3.76 -0.66 -10.34
N ALA A 28 -2.90 -1.68 -10.38
CA ALA A 28 -3.17 -2.95 -11.04
C ALA A 28 -4.34 -3.71 -10.40
N ALA A 29 -4.44 -3.68 -9.07
CA ALA A 29 -5.56 -4.33 -8.38
C ALA A 29 -6.87 -3.56 -8.53
N ALA A 30 -6.84 -2.23 -8.48
CA ALA A 30 -8.04 -1.42 -8.66
C ALA A 30 -8.54 -1.36 -10.11
N SER A 31 -7.68 -1.60 -11.10
CA SER A 31 -8.08 -1.73 -12.51
C SER A 31 -8.56 -3.14 -12.87
N GLY A 32 -8.48 -4.11 -11.94
CA GLY A 32 -8.83 -5.51 -12.18
C GLY A 32 -7.79 -6.30 -12.97
N GLN A 33 -6.62 -5.72 -13.29
CA GLN A 33 -5.53 -6.44 -13.92
C GLN A 33 -4.90 -7.47 -12.96
N LEU A 34 -4.75 -7.10 -11.68
CA LEU A 34 -4.35 -8.04 -10.65
C LEU A 34 -5.59 -8.82 -10.19
N LYS A 35 -5.78 -10.00 -10.78
CA LYS A 35 -6.83 -10.95 -10.38
C LYS A 35 -6.57 -11.47 -8.96
N ARG A 36 -7.62 -12.01 -8.34
CA ARG A 36 -7.53 -12.69 -7.05
C ARG A 36 -6.45 -13.77 -7.09
N ASN A 37 -5.52 -13.70 -6.14
CA ASN A 37 -4.35 -14.58 -6.06
C ASN A 37 -3.84 -14.66 -4.61
N ASP A 38 -2.94 -15.61 -4.35
CA ASP A 38 -2.41 -15.87 -3.01
C ASP A 38 -1.10 -15.15 -2.70
N ILE A 39 -0.61 -14.28 -3.58
CA ILE A 39 0.71 -13.63 -3.44
C ILE A 39 0.57 -12.16 -3.04
N ALA A 40 -0.30 -11.40 -3.73
CA ALA A 40 -0.32 -9.95 -3.71
C ALA A 40 -1.73 -9.38 -3.53
N GLY A 41 -1.87 -8.31 -2.73
CA GLY A 41 -3.13 -7.63 -2.45
C GLY A 41 -3.68 -7.86 -1.04
N ILE A 42 -4.91 -7.42 -0.78
CA ILE A 42 -5.61 -7.60 0.50
C ILE A 42 -6.20 -9.02 0.52
N ARG A 43 -5.53 -9.96 1.19
CA ARG A 43 -5.90 -11.39 1.22
C ARG A 43 -6.56 -11.77 2.54
N THR A 44 -7.84 -11.47 2.64
CA THR A 44 -8.69 -11.85 3.79
C THR A 44 -9.83 -12.73 3.31
N PRO A 45 -10.46 -13.53 4.17
CA PRO A 45 -11.61 -14.35 3.76
C PRO A 45 -12.71 -13.57 3.04
N SER A 46 -12.99 -12.33 3.49
CA SER A 46 -13.98 -11.46 2.83
C SER A 46 -13.57 -11.01 1.43
N THR A 47 -12.30 -10.62 1.23
CA THR A 47 -11.82 -10.12 -0.06
C THR A 47 -11.55 -11.24 -1.06
N MET A 48 -11.27 -12.46 -0.57
CA MET A 48 -11.05 -13.66 -1.38
C MET A 48 -12.35 -14.38 -1.75
N SER A 49 -13.50 -13.98 -1.20
CA SER A 49 -14.80 -14.67 -1.40
C SER A 49 -15.27 -14.71 -2.86
N SER A 50 -15.01 -13.66 -3.63
CA SER A 50 -15.38 -13.56 -5.05
C SER A 50 -14.51 -12.52 -5.76
N ASP A 51 -14.45 -12.57 -7.09
CA ASP A 51 -13.71 -11.57 -7.87
C ASP A 51 -14.34 -10.17 -7.74
N VAL A 52 -15.65 -10.10 -7.52
CA VAL A 52 -16.37 -8.83 -7.26
C VAL A 52 -15.95 -8.25 -5.91
N ALA A 53 -15.89 -9.08 -4.85
CA ALA A 53 -15.41 -8.65 -3.53
C ALA A 53 -13.93 -8.22 -3.57
N TRP A 54 -13.10 -8.95 -4.33
CA TRP A 54 -11.71 -8.59 -4.58
C TRP A 54 -11.60 -7.20 -5.21
N LEU A 55 -12.30 -6.96 -6.32
CA LEU A 55 -12.24 -5.68 -7.03
C LEU A 55 -12.78 -4.55 -6.16
N ALA A 56 -13.91 -4.76 -5.48
CA ALA A 56 -14.51 -3.75 -4.59
C ALA A 56 -13.55 -3.32 -3.48
N ALA A 57 -12.83 -4.27 -2.88
CA ALA A 57 -11.83 -3.98 -1.86
C ALA A 57 -10.68 -3.12 -2.39
N HIS A 58 -10.14 -3.49 -3.56
CA HIS A 58 -8.96 -2.84 -4.13
C HIS A 58 -9.28 -1.47 -4.76
N VAL A 59 -10.45 -1.31 -5.38
CA VAL A 59 -10.94 0.01 -5.80
C VAL A 59 -11.08 0.93 -4.60
N ARG A 60 -11.67 0.45 -3.50
CA ARG A 60 -11.87 1.28 -2.30
C ARG A 60 -10.57 1.62 -1.58
N SER A 61 -9.60 0.72 -1.57
CA SER A 61 -8.31 0.91 -0.89
C SER A 61 -7.31 1.72 -1.73
N LYS A 62 -7.48 1.78 -3.06
CA LYS A 62 -6.55 2.40 -4.02
C LYS A 62 -5.96 3.72 -3.53
N ARG A 63 -6.79 4.69 -3.16
CA ARG A 63 -6.32 6.04 -2.78
C ARG A 63 -5.37 5.99 -1.57
N ALA A 64 -5.71 5.21 -0.55
CA ALA A 64 -4.86 5.07 0.64
C ALA A 64 -3.54 4.38 0.29
N THR A 65 -3.59 3.29 -0.47
CA THR A 65 -2.39 2.54 -0.88
C THR A 65 -1.49 3.37 -1.81
N MET A 66 -2.06 4.20 -2.70
CA MET A 66 -1.32 5.15 -3.52
C MET A 66 -0.61 6.20 -2.64
N THR A 67 -1.30 6.77 -1.66
CA THR A 67 -0.69 7.71 -0.70
C THR A 67 0.46 7.05 0.08
N ALA A 68 0.29 5.80 0.52
CA ALA A 68 1.36 5.03 1.16
C ALA A 68 2.61 4.94 0.28
N GLY A 69 2.42 4.59 -0.99
CA GLY A 69 3.53 4.46 -1.94
C GLY A 69 4.20 5.80 -2.28
N ILE A 70 3.43 6.88 -2.43
CA ILE A 70 3.98 8.23 -2.66
C ILE A 70 4.83 8.67 -1.46
N LEU A 71 4.36 8.46 -0.23
CA LEU A 71 5.12 8.84 0.97
C LEU A 71 6.42 8.04 1.12
N ALA A 72 6.39 6.75 0.81
CA ALA A 72 7.62 5.95 0.79
C ALA A 72 8.59 6.40 -0.31
N LEU A 73 8.07 6.73 -1.50
CA LEU A 73 8.88 7.28 -2.59
C LEU A 73 9.56 8.59 -2.18
N VAL A 74 8.78 9.53 -1.64
CA VAL A 74 9.30 10.81 -1.14
C VAL A 74 10.34 10.57 -0.04
N THR A 75 10.10 9.63 0.87
CA THR A 75 11.07 9.28 1.92
C THR A 75 12.40 8.82 1.31
N GLY A 76 12.36 7.96 0.29
CA GLY A 76 13.57 7.51 -0.41
C GLY A 76 14.35 8.64 -1.07
N LEU A 77 13.65 9.62 -1.66
CA LEU A 77 14.28 10.80 -2.24
C LEU A 77 14.87 11.74 -1.18
N VAL A 78 14.16 11.96 -0.06
CA VAL A 78 14.60 12.84 1.03
C VAL A 78 15.88 12.33 1.70
N VAL A 79 16.06 11.02 1.83
CA VAL A 79 17.27 10.40 2.42
C VAL A 79 18.55 10.73 1.64
N MET A 80 18.45 11.14 0.37
CA MET A 80 19.60 11.58 -0.42
C MET A 80 20.11 12.97 -0.04
N ILE A 81 19.30 13.78 0.66
CA ILE A 81 19.70 15.10 1.15
C ILE A 81 20.69 14.93 2.31
N PRO A 82 21.85 15.61 2.30
CA PRO A 82 22.79 15.58 3.41
C PRO A 82 22.15 16.03 4.72
N MET A 83 22.09 15.13 5.71
CA MET A 83 21.54 15.40 7.03
C MET A 83 22.24 14.55 8.12
N PRO A 84 22.15 14.96 9.40
CA PRO A 84 22.67 14.18 10.52
C PRO A 84 22.01 12.80 10.62
N ASN A 85 22.77 11.78 11.04
CA ASN A 85 22.28 10.40 11.20
C ASN A 85 20.97 10.26 11.99
N PRO A 86 20.79 10.88 13.19
CA PRO A 86 19.54 10.72 13.93
C PRO A 86 18.33 11.26 13.17
N VAL A 87 18.51 12.34 12.39
CA VAL A 87 17.46 12.91 11.54
C VAL A 87 17.10 11.95 10.42
N MET A 88 18.10 11.39 9.74
CA MET A 88 17.89 10.42 8.66
C MET A 88 17.14 9.16 9.16
N ILE A 89 17.54 8.63 10.32
CA ILE A 89 16.85 7.49 10.95
C ILE A 89 15.39 7.85 11.24
N GLY A 90 15.14 9.03 11.83
CA GLY A 90 13.79 9.51 12.10
C GLY A 90 12.93 9.62 10.84
N VAL A 91 13.49 10.17 9.74
CA VAL A 91 12.82 10.28 8.44
C VAL A 91 12.42 8.91 7.90
N VAL A 92 13.34 7.94 7.90
CA VAL A 92 13.06 6.57 7.40
C VAL A 92 11.99 5.90 8.25
N LEU A 93 12.10 5.95 9.57
CA LEU A 93 11.11 5.35 10.48
C LEU A 93 9.73 5.98 10.32
N ALA A 94 9.66 7.31 10.18
CA ALA A 94 8.41 8.02 9.91
C ALA A 94 7.80 7.61 8.56
N GLY A 95 8.63 7.47 7.51
CA GLY A 95 8.18 7.00 6.20
C GLY A 95 7.65 5.56 6.24
N CYS A 96 8.34 4.66 6.94
CA CYS A 96 7.88 3.28 7.17
C CYS A 96 6.54 3.25 7.94
N ALA A 97 6.41 4.04 9.02
CA ALA A 97 5.20 4.13 9.80
C ALA A 97 4.03 4.67 8.97
N ALA A 98 4.28 5.69 8.14
CA ALA A 98 3.28 6.24 7.23
C ALA A 98 2.84 5.22 6.18
N LEU A 99 3.78 4.54 5.51
CA LEU A 99 3.48 3.49 4.54
C LEU A 99 2.61 2.40 5.19
N LEU A 100 3.03 1.89 6.34
CA LEU A 100 2.30 0.85 7.05
C LEU A 100 0.92 1.32 7.47
N GLY A 101 0.81 2.52 8.06
CA GLY A 101 -0.45 3.10 8.52
C GLY A 101 -1.47 3.25 7.39
N PHE A 102 -1.05 3.80 6.24
CA PHE A 102 -1.93 3.96 5.08
C PHE A 102 -2.30 2.62 4.42
N VAL A 103 -1.38 1.65 4.36
CA VAL A 103 -1.68 0.29 3.87
C VAL A 103 -2.69 -0.42 4.78
N LEU A 104 -2.52 -0.35 6.10
CA LEU A 104 -3.46 -0.93 7.06
C LEU A 104 -4.83 -0.24 7.00
N TYR A 105 -4.84 1.08 6.88
CA TYR A 105 -6.08 1.83 6.67
C TYR A 105 -6.76 1.43 5.35
N GLY A 106 -6.01 1.32 4.26
CA GLY A 106 -6.46 0.83 2.96
C GLY A 106 -7.07 -0.57 3.06
N ALA A 107 -6.40 -1.48 3.77
CA ALA A 107 -6.91 -2.82 4.04
C ALA A 107 -8.23 -2.77 4.84
N ARG A 108 -8.30 -1.96 5.89
CA ARG A 108 -9.51 -1.79 6.72
C ARG A 108 -10.71 -1.36 5.88
N VAL A 109 -10.56 -0.32 5.04
CA VAL A 109 -11.66 0.18 4.20
C VAL A 109 -11.98 -0.76 3.04
N GLY A 110 -10.99 -1.45 2.49
CA GLY A 110 -11.18 -2.46 1.45
C GLY A 110 -11.95 -3.68 1.96
N ILE A 111 -11.61 -4.18 3.15
CA ILE A 111 -12.32 -5.29 3.80
C ILE A 111 -13.79 -4.93 4.04
N ARG A 112 -14.08 -3.70 4.49
CA ARG A 112 -15.45 -3.21 4.66
C ARG A 112 -16.22 -3.20 3.34
N ALA A 113 -15.59 -2.74 2.26
CA ALA A 113 -16.21 -2.74 0.93
C ALA A 113 -16.50 -4.17 0.42
N ALA A 114 -15.57 -5.11 0.61
CA ALA A 114 -15.80 -6.50 0.25
C ALA A 114 -16.98 -7.14 1.01
N LYS A 115 -17.10 -6.87 2.31
CA LYS A 115 -18.23 -7.39 3.12
C LYS A 115 -19.57 -6.84 2.66
N ALA A 116 -19.64 -5.55 2.35
CA ALA A 116 -20.86 -4.91 1.86
C ALA A 116 -21.37 -5.52 0.53
N VAL A 117 -20.48 -6.07 -0.31
CA VAL A 117 -20.87 -6.81 -1.52
C VAL A 117 -21.55 -8.14 -1.17
N GLY A 118 -21.08 -8.85 -0.14
CA GLY A 118 -21.64 -10.12 0.30
C GLY A 118 -22.95 -10.01 1.09
N GLU A 119 -23.21 -8.85 1.71
CA GLU A 119 -24.42 -8.57 2.49
C GLU A 119 -25.64 -8.17 1.63
N LYS A 120 -25.47 -7.92 0.32
CA LYS A 120 -26.58 -7.58 -0.56
C LYS A 120 -27.58 -8.76 -0.57
N PRO A 121 -28.86 -8.57 -0.16
CA PRO A 121 -29.77 -9.68 0.07
C PRO A 121 -29.99 -10.49 -1.22
N ARG A 122 -29.92 -11.82 -1.13
CA ARG A 122 -30.58 -12.73 -2.07
C ARG A 122 -32.10 -12.47 -1.99
N GLY A 123 -32.59 -11.45 -2.67
CA GLY A 123 -33.96 -10.98 -2.46
C GLY A 123 -34.40 -9.90 -3.43
N SER A 124 -34.40 -10.19 -4.72
CA SER A 124 -35.32 -9.58 -5.68
C SER A 124 -35.58 -10.56 -6.81
N ALA A 125 -36.11 -11.73 -6.45
CA ALA A 125 -36.97 -12.49 -7.34
C ALA A 125 -38.41 -12.14 -6.93
N LYS A 126 -39.00 -11.19 -7.63
CA LYS A 126 -40.45 -11.11 -7.86
C LYS A 126 -40.63 -10.81 -9.33
#